data_AF-A0A965H5G7-F1
#
_entry.id   AF-A0A965H5G7-F1
#
_cell.length_a   1.000
_cell.length_b   1.000
_cell.length_c   1.000
_cell.angle_alpha   90.00
_cell.angle_beta   90.00
_cell.angle_gamma   90.00
#
_symmetry.space_group_name_H-M   'P 1'
#
loop_
_entity.id
_entity.type
_entity.pdbx_description
1 polymer ?
#
loop_
_entity_poly.entity_id
_entity_poly.type
_entity_poly.pdbx_seq_one_letter_code
_entity_poly.pdbx_strand_id
1 'polypeptide(L)'
;MMTLTQNCFETLRSHRLTAFSTRLTAVAIVALLSACSTPQPSATGSGRQDVTLRFEAQINGQPFRCGERYIQVGSKAATVTPTDFRFFVSGIELLDRNGKAVPLSLEQDGRWQLGNIALLDFEDGSGPCRNGSTALNTTVRGSVAAGEYAGLRFTLGVPFEHNHADPTTAPAPLNNTAMFWNWRGGYKFLKVDMASTGSAATAQTAGMHGAHAAGSGHAGSGGQHAGASGHGGAPGYSIHLGSTVCSSASPTVAPTVCANPNRVTVHFDKFDASRNTVVADIGRVLSSSDVSTNAPGTSPGCMSFPKDADCPPIMGALGLAYDGQMAPGPQKLFSVR
;
A
#
# COMPACT_ATOMS: atom_id res chain seq x y z
N MET A 1 38.65 -48.54 44.64
CA MET A 1 37.25 -48.55 44.18
C MET A 1 37.26 -48.90 42.69
N MET A 2 37.63 -50.13 42.32
CA MET A 2 36.84 -51.37 42.27
C MET A 2 35.66 -51.32 41.29
N THR A 3 35.95 -51.91 40.13
CA THR A 3 35.15 -52.34 38.97
C THR A 3 34.15 -53.44 39.31
N LEU A 4 33.00 -53.49 38.63
CA LEU A 4 32.13 -54.68 38.46
C LEU A 4 31.97 -54.93 36.95
N THR A 5 32.66 -55.90 36.34
CA THR A 5 32.41 -57.36 36.22
C THR A 5 31.28 -57.76 35.27
N GLN A 6 31.68 -58.07 34.04
CA GLN A 6 31.08 -59.10 33.18
C GLN A 6 31.20 -60.48 33.85
N ASN A 7 30.24 -61.37 33.62
CA ASN A 7 30.48 -62.81 33.56
C ASN A 7 29.46 -63.49 32.64
N CYS A 8 30.01 -64.38 31.82
CA CYS A 8 29.37 -65.33 30.92
C CYS A 8 30.04 -66.70 31.19
N PHE A 9 29.47 -67.79 30.67
CA PHE A 9 29.81 -69.23 30.89
C PHE A 9 29.10 -69.86 32.10
N GLU A 10 28.60 -71.10 32.09
CA GLU A 10 28.93 -72.27 31.27
C GLU A 10 27.81 -73.35 31.24
N THR A 11 27.92 -74.18 30.22
CA THR A 11 27.23 -75.41 29.77
C THR A 11 27.09 -76.55 30.80
N LEU A 12 26.08 -77.44 30.65
CA LEU A 12 26.26 -78.91 30.42
C LEU A 12 24.92 -79.71 30.34
N ARG A 13 24.89 -80.59 29.31
CA ARG A 13 24.31 -81.97 29.11
C ARG A 13 23.35 -82.53 30.18
N SER A 14 22.38 -83.42 29.94
CA SER A 14 22.06 -84.41 28.88
C SER A 14 20.77 -85.16 29.28
N HIS A 15 20.00 -85.73 28.33
CA HIS A 15 19.60 -87.16 28.28
C HIS A 15 18.57 -87.43 27.15
N ARG A 16 18.74 -88.57 26.49
CA ARG A 16 17.87 -89.13 25.44
C ARG A 16 16.67 -89.86 26.07
N LEU A 17 15.53 -89.94 25.37
CA LEU A 17 14.88 -91.20 24.93
C LEU A 17 13.44 -90.99 24.37
N THR A 18 13.20 -91.69 23.24
CA THR A 18 11.95 -92.33 22.75
C THR A 18 10.68 -91.53 22.41
N ALA A 19 10.46 -91.45 21.09
CA ALA A 19 9.24 -91.65 20.29
C ALA A 19 7.86 -91.69 20.98
N PHE A 20 6.89 -90.93 20.46
CA PHE A 20 5.60 -91.47 20.01
C PHE A 20 4.94 -90.53 18.99
N SER A 21 4.36 -91.17 17.97
CA SER A 21 3.69 -90.58 16.81
C SER A 21 2.30 -90.06 17.18
N THR A 22 1.94 -88.83 16.79
CA THR A 22 0.55 -88.51 16.41
C THR A 22 0.53 -87.30 15.48
N ARG A 23 0.12 -87.53 14.23
CA ARG A 23 -0.17 -86.47 13.25
C ARG A 23 -1.53 -85.86 13.61
N LEU A 24 -1.57 -84.58 13.96
CA LEU A 24 -2.79 -83.77 13.91
C LEU A 24 -2.63 -82.73 12.79
N THR A 25 -3.39 -82.93 11.72
CA THR A 25 -3.60 -82.00 10.62
C THR A 25 -4.40 -80.80 11.12
N ALA A 26 -3.76 -79.64 11.32
CA ALA A 26 -4.44 -78.38 11.60
C ALA A 26 -4.86 -77.74 10.26
N VAL A 27 -6.17 -77.68 10.02
CA VAL A 27 -6.78 -76.94 8.91
C VAL A 27 -6.71 -75.45 9.25
N ALA A 28 -5.87 -74.70 8.54
CA ALA A 28 -5.80 -73.24 8.64
C ALA A 28 -6.97 -72.62 7.83
N ILE A 29 -7.99 -72.14 8.54
CA ILE A 29 -9.04 -71.29 7.96
C ILE A 29 -8.46 -69.88 7.83
N VAL A 30 -8.12 -69.49 6.60
CA VAL A 30 -7.75 -68.11 6.25
C VAL A 30 -9.04 -67.29 6.17
N ALA A 31 -9.36 -66.56 7.24
CA ALA A 31 -10.39 -65.54 7.22
C ALA A 31 -9.89 -64.32 6.43
N LEU A 32 -10.35 -64.18 5.18
CA LEU A 32 -10.18 -62.98 4.36
C LEU A 32 -11.01 -61.84 4.96
N LEU A 33 -10.40 -61.01 5.81
CA LEU A 33 -10.97 -59.71 6.18
C LEU A 33 -10.97 -58.81 4.92
N SER A 34 -12.13 -58.67 4.32
CA SER A 34 -12.42 -57.66 3.30
C SER A 34 -12.53 -56.31 4.01
N ALA A 35 -11.42 -55.58 4.07
CA ALA A 35 -11.42 -54.19 4.52
C ALA A 35 -12.08 -53.32 3.44
N CYS A 36 -13.35 -52.98 3.62
CA CYS A 36 -14.00 -51.91 2.87
C CYS A 36 -13.41 -50.57 3.32
N SER A 37 -12.40 -50.08 2.63
CA SER A 37 -11.92 -48.70 2.77
C SER A 37 -12.99 -47.76 2.23
N THR A 38 -13.82 -47.19 3.11
CA THR A 38 -14.65 -46.04 2.75
C THR A 38 -13.73 -44.88 2.34
N PRO A 39 -13.89 -44.28 1.15
CA PRO A 39 -13.15 -43.07 0.80
C PRO A 39 -13.57 -41.98 1.78
N GLN A 40 -12.66 -41.64 2.70
CA GLN A 40 -12.83 -40.47 3.53
C GLN A 40 -12.77 -39.27 2.59
N PRO A 41 -13.80 -38.40 2.53
CA PRO A 41 -13.69 -37.17 1.78
C PRO A 41 -12.50 -36.39 2.36
N SER A 42 -11.47 -36.20 1.54
CA SER A 42 -10.35 -35.33 1.88
C SER A 42 -10.91 -33.98 2.28
N ALA A 43 -10.63 -33.56 3.51
CA ALA A 43 -10.92 -32.22 3.96
C ALA A 43 -10.33 -31.25 2.93
N THR A 44 -11.20 -30.47 2.28
CA THR A 44 -10.78 -29.31 1.51
C THR A 44 -9.99 -28.42 2.48
N GLY A 45 -8.73 -28.13 2.12
CA GLY A 45 -7.72 -27.65 3.06
C GLY A 45 -8.17 -26.49 3.94
N SER A 46 -8.26 -26.75 5.24
CA SER A 46 -8.49 -25.75 6.29
C SER A 46 -7.22 -24.96 6.66
N GLY A 47 -6.24 -24.89 5.75
CA GLY A 47 -4.99 -24.17 5.97
C GLY A 47 -5.12 -22.70 5.61
N ARG A 48 -4.39 -21.83 6.31
CA ARG A 48 -4.07 -20.49 5.83
C ARG A 48 -2.66 -20.51 5.25
N GLN A 49 -2.40 -19.65 4.28
CA GLN A 49 -1.05 -19.37 3.78
C GLN A 49 -0.71 -17.90 4.01
N ASP A 50 0.55 -17.64 4.36
CA ASP A 50 1.07 -16.29 4.50
C ASP A 50 1.39 -15.70 3.13
N VAL A 51 1.09 -14.41 2.98
CA VAL A 51 1.29 -13.67 1.75
C VAL A 51 2.01 -12.37 2.08
N THR A 52 3.06 -12.09 1.32
CA THR A 52 3.74 -10.79 1.31
C THR A 52 3.61 -10.18 -0.07
N LEU A 53 2.88 -9.08 -0.17
CA LEU A 53 2.81 -8.25 -1.36
C LEU A 53 3.94 -7.22 -1.32
N ARG A 54 4.74 -7.16 -2.39
CA ARG A 54 5.86 -6.22 -2.49
C ARG A 54 5.44 -5.02 -3.32
N PHE A 55 5.82 -3.84 -2.86
CA PHE A 55 5.59 -2.58 -3.54
C PHE A 55 6.91 -1.84 -3.78
N GLU A 56 6.97 -1.11 -4.88
CA GLU A 56 8.08 -0.22 -5.22
C GLU A 56 7.53 1.13 -5.69
N ALA A 57 8.16 2.22 -5.26
CA ALA A 57 7.89 3.56 -5.77
C ALA A 57 8.90 3.93 -6.85
N GLN A 58 8.43 4.56 -7.93
CA GLN A 58 9.26 5.00 -9.05
C GLN A 58 8.88 6.40 -9.53
N ILE A 59 9.83 7.05 -10.20
CA ILE A 59 9.62 8.24 -11.02
C ILE A 59 10.23 7.95 -12.41
N ASN A 60 9.40 7.88 -13.45
CA ASN A 60 9.83 7.61 -14.83
C ASN A 60 10.64 6.30 -14.94
N GLY A 61 10.15 5.22 -14.30
CA GLY A 61 10.81 3.91 -14.29
C GLY A 61 12.05 3.80 -13.40
N GLN A 62 12.52 4.89 -12.78
CA GLN A 62 13.65 4.87 -11.86
C GLN A 62 13.17 4.72 -10.42
N PRO A 63 13.84 3.91 -9.56
CA PRO A 63 13.49 3.78 -8.16
C PRO A 63 13.46 5.15 -7.46
N PHE A 64 12.43 5.37 -6.66
CA PHE A 64 12.28 6.58 -5.84
C PHE A 64 13.36 6.63 -4.74
N ARG A 65 13.95 7.82 -4.55
CA ARG A 65 14.80 8.18 -3.41
C ARG A 65 14.56 9.61 -2.99
N CYS A 66 14.53 9.82 -1.67
CA CYS A 66 14.43 11.15 -1.08
C CYS A 66 15.57 12.07 -1.55
N GLY A 67 15.20 13.25 -2.06
CA GLY A 67 16.16 14.26 -2.49
C GLY A 67 16.94 13.96 -3.78
N GLU A 68 16.71 12.82 -4.44
CA GLU A 68 17.31 12.54 -5.74
C GLU A 68 16.68 13.43 -6.84
N ARG A 69 17.45 13.74 -7.89
CA ARG A 69 16.98 14.57 -9.01
C ARG A 69 16.50 13.69 -10.16
N TYR A 70 15.26 13.88 -10.57
CA TYR A 70 14.65 13.20 -11.70
C TYR A 70 14.40 14.20 -12.82
N ILE A 71 14.91 13.92 -14.01
CA ILE A 71 14.78 14.76 -15.20
C ILE A 71 13.63 14.26 -16.10
N GLN A 72 13.21 15.09 -17.06
CA GLN A 72 12.19 14.73 -18.05
C GLN A 72 10.85 14.37 -17.41
N VAL A 73 10.48 15.06 -16.31
CA VAL A 73 9.21 14.83 -15.62
C VAL A 73 8.14 15.78 -16.16
N GLY A 74 6.97 15.21 -16.47
CA GLY A 74 5.81 15.93 -16.97
C GLY A 74 5.95 16.51 -18.37
N SER A 75 4.93 17.26 -18.78
CA SER A 75 4.76 17.75 -20.17
C SER A 75 5.82 18.76 -20.61
N LYS A 76 6.54 19.37 -19.66
CA LYS A 76 7.63 20.33 -19.89
C LYS A 76 9.03 19.78 -19.62
N ALA A 77 9.14 18.46 -19.42
CA ALA A 77 10.41 17.78 -19.17
C ALA A 77 11.20 18.38 -18.00
N ALA A 78 10.50 18.82 -16.95
CA ALA A 78 11.07 19.51 -15.80
C ALA A 78 12.04 18.59 -15.03
N THR A 79 12.86 19.21 -14.18
CA THR A 79 13.61 18.47 -13.15
C THR A 79 12.90 18.60 -11.83
N VAL A 80 12.62 17.47 -11.19
CA VAL A 80 11.97 17.41 -9.88
C VAL A 80 12.88 16.76 -8.84
N THR A 81 12.69 17.14 -7.59
CA THR A 81 13.35 16.56 -6.42
C THR A 81 12.28 16.20 -5.40
N PRO A 82 11.95 14.92 -5.21
CA PRO A 82 10.88 14.52 -4.34
C PRO A 82 11.26 14.65 -2.86
N THR A 83 10.23 14.85 -2.06
CA THR A 83 10.28 15.13 -0.62
C THR A 83 9.25 14.32 0.17
N ASP A 84 8.34 13.61 -0.50
CA ASP A 84 7.42 12.66 0.12
C ASP A 84 6.87 11.71 -0.98
N PHE A 85 6.71 10.43 -0.67
CA PHE A 85 5.90 9.51 -1.48
C PHE A 85 5.32 8.42 -0.58
N ARG A 86 4.04 8.60 -0.22
CA ARG A 86 3.29 7.69 0.65
C ARG A 86 1.88 7.47 0.12
N PHE A 87 1.33 6.29 0.38
CA PHE A 87 -0.06 6.02 0.03
C PHE A 87 -0.69 4.92 0.87
N PHE A 88 -2.01 5.03 1.05
CA PHE A 88 -2.81 3.97 1.65
C PHE A 88 -3.33 3.02 0.59
N VAL A 89 -3.22 1.73 0.85
CA VAL A 89 -4.01 0.71 0.15
C VAL A 89 -5.00 0.07 1.11
N SER A 90 -6.15 -0.35 0.59
CA SER A 90 -7.15 -1.07 1.37
C SER A 90 -7.91 -2.11 0.56
N GLY A 91 -8.64 -2.97 1.26
CA GLY A 91 -9.52 -3.97 0.62
C GLY A 91 -8.76 -4.90 -0.32
N ILE A 92 -7.61 -5.40 0.13
CA ILE A 92 -6.73 -6.25 -0.66
C ILE A 92 -7.34 -7.65 -0.81
N GLU A 93 -7.42 -8.13 -2.03
CA GLU A 93 -7.97 -9.44 -2.39
C GLU A 93 -7.04 -10.13 -3.38
N LEU A 94 -6.80 -11.42 -3.17
CA LEU A 94 -6.20 -12.29 -4.17
C LEU A 94 -7.28 -12.95 -5.00
N LEU A 95 -7.03 -13.09 -6.30
CA LEU A 95 -7.99 -13.69 -7.23
C LEU A 95 -7.54 -15.09 -7.58
N ASP A 96 -8.42 -16.08 -7.41
CA ASP A 96 -8.14 -17.44 -7.87
C ASP A 96 -8.18 -17.52 -9.41
N ARG A 97 -7.86 -18.70 -9.98
CA ARG A 97 -7.87 -18.90 -11.43
C ARG A 97 -9.24 -18.73 -12.09
N ASN A 98 -10.33 -18.73 -11.31
CA ASN A 98 -11.69 -18.50 -11.78
C ASN A 98 -12.11 -17.02 -11.60
N GLY A 99 -11.22 -16.15 -11.14
CA GLY A 99 -11.51 -14.75 -10.84
C GLY A 99 -12.26 -14.52 -9.53
N LYS A 100 -12.41 -15.55 -8.68
CA LYS A 100 -13.02 -15.37 -7.36
C LYS A 100 -12.08 -14.58 -6.46
N ALA A 101 -12.56 -13.45 -5.96
CA ALA A 101 -11.84 -12.65 -4.98
C ALA A 101 -11.88 -13.30 -3.60
N VAL A 102 -10.70 -13.42 -2.98
CA VAL A 102 -10.51 -13.89 -1.62
C VAL A 102 -9.77 -12.80 -0.83
N PRO A 103 -10.39 -12.19 0.19
CA PRO A 103 -9.76 -11.15 0.98
C PRO A 103 -8.47 -11.62 1.67
N LEU A 104 -7.44 -10.77 1.60
CA LEU A 104 -6.24 -10.93 2.39
C LEU A 104 -6.50 -10.38 3.80
N SER A 105 -6.39 -11.23 4.82
CA SER A 105 -6.43 -10.75 6.20
C SER A 105 -5.09 -10.17 6.56
N LEU A 106 -5.01 -8.85 6.70
CA LEU A 106 -3.76 -8.18 7.00
C LEU A 106 -3.25 -8.56 8.40
N GLU A 107 -1.93 -8.67 8.52
CA GLU A 107 -1.25 -8.68 9.81
C GLU A 107 -1.55 -7.36 10.55
N GLN A 108 -1.90 -7.44 11.83
CA GLN A 108 -2.20 -6.25 12.64
C GLN A 108 -0.93 -5.85 13.40
N ASP A 109 0.02 -5.25 12.69
CA ASP A 109 1.38 -5.01 13.20
C ASP A 109 1.50 -3.80 14.15
N GLY A 110 0.40 -3.08 14.37
CA GLY A 110 0.34 -1.92 15.25
C GLY A 110 1.10 -0.71 14.72
N ARG A 111 1.52 -0.72 13.45
CA ARG A 111 2.37 0.33 12.87
C ARG A 111 1.95 0.74 11.46
N TRP A 112 1.94 -0.21 10.53
CA TRP A 112 1.72 0.04 9.11
C TRP A 112 0.38 -0.49 8.63
N GLN A 113 -0.26 -1.38 9.39
CA GLN A 113 -1.47 -2.07 8.98
C GLN A 113 -2.52 -2.07 10.08
N LEU A 114 -3.75 -1.71 9.73
CA LEU A 114 -4.91 -1.67 10.62
C LEU A 114 -6.16 -2.13 9.88
N GLY A 115 -6.84 -3.13 10.43
CA GLY A 115 -7.99 -3.76 9.78
C GLY A 115 -7.60 -4.25 8.40
N ASN A 116 -8.21 -3.66 7.37
CA ASN A 116 -7.96 -3.93 5.96
C ASN A 116 -7.17 -2.79 5.25
N ILE A 117 -6.49 -1.93 6.00
CA ILE A 117 -5.74 -0.76 5.52
C ILE A 117 -4.25 -0.99 5.76
N ALA A 118 -3.42 -0.63 4.78
CA ALA A 118 -1.97 -0.53 4.94
C ALA A 118 -1.46 0.83 4.43
N LEU A 119 -0.53 1.45 5.17
CA LEU A 119 0.24 2.60 4.70
C LEU A 119 1.57 2.10 4.11
N LEU A 120 1.78 2.36 2.83
CA LEU A 120 3.08 2.20 2.19
C LEU A 120 3.84 3.52 2.31
N ASP A 121 5.09 3.42 2.75
CA ASP A 121 5.95 4.55 3.02
C ASP A 121 7.31 4.36 2.34
N PHE A 122 7.62 5.25 1.38
CA PHE A 122 8.85 5.22 0.59
C PHE A 122 9.77 6.40 0.90
N GLU A 123 9.32 7.37 1.69
CA GLU A 123 10.16 8.46 2.16
C GLU A 123 10.87 8.01 3.45
N ASP A 124 12.16 8.30 3.57
CA ASP A 124 13.02 7.78 4.66
C ASP A 124 13.38 8.87 5.69
N GLY A 125 12.63 9.98 5.70
CA GLY A 125 12.93 11.13 6.56
C GLY A 125 14.25 11.84 6.21
N SER A 126 15.00 11.39 5.21
CA SER A 126 16.33 11.92 4.89
C SER A 126 16.27 13.15 3.98
N GLY A 127 17.31 13.98 4.06
CA GLY A 127 17.46 15.16 3.20
C GLY A 127 16.19 16.03 3.20
N PRO A 128 15.57 16.28 2.04
CA PRO A 128 14.39 17.14 1.97
C PRO A 128 13.10 16.44 2.47
N CYS A 129 13.11 15.13 2.73
CA CYS A 129 12.01 14.37 3.34
C CYS A 129 11.89 14.55 4.87
N ARG A 130 12.52 15.58 5.46
CA ARG A 130 12.67 15.81 6.91
C ARG A 130 11.41 15.78 7.80
N ASN A 131 10.21 15.83 7.23
CA ASN A 131 8.93 15.77 7.96
C ASN A 131 8.28 14.38 7.93
N GLY A 132 9.07 13.37 7.58
CA GLY A 132 8.63 12.02 7.36
C GLY A 132 9.11 11.01 8.39
N SER A 133 9.18 9.74 8.02
CA SER A 133 9.55 8.64 8.90
C SER A 133 10.87 8.00 8.50
N THR A 134 11.71 7.63 9.47
CA THR A 134 13.00 6.98 9.17
C THR A 134 12.87 5.55 8.68
N ALA A 135 11.71 4.93 8.86
CA ALA A 135 11.47 3.55 8.50
C ALA A 135 10.53 3.47 7.32
N LEU A 136 10.93 2.72 6.31
CA LEU A 136 10.11 2.47 5.14
C LEU A 136 9.09 1.37 5.41
N ASN A 137 8.00 1.37 4.65
CA ASN A 137 7.15 0.21 4.47
C ASN A 137 6.88 -0.02 2.98
N THR A 138 7.56 -1.02 2.42
CA THR A 138 7.46 -1.41 1.01
C THR A 138 6.70 -2.72 0.83
N THR A 139 6.03 -3.20 1.88
CA THR A 139 5.31 -4.48 1.84
C THR A 139 3.94 -4.37 2.49
N VAL A 140 3.03 -5.24 2.05
CA VAL A 140 1.82 -5.56 2.79
C VAL A 140 1.83 -7.04 3.11
N ARG A 141 1.65 -7.38 4.39
CA ARG A 141 1.70 -8.75 4.90
C ARG A 141 0.34 -9.17 5.43
N GLY A 142 0.01 -10.44 5.24
CA GLY A 142 -1.21 -11.01 5.76
C GLY A 142 -1.30 -12.49 5.48
N SER A 143 -2.48 -13.05 5.70
CA SER A 143 -2.76 -14.44 5.37
C SER A 143 -4.09 -14.60 4.67
N VAL A 144 -4.19 -15.62 3.83
CA VAL A 144 -5.37 -15.97 3.04
C VAL A 144 -5.65 -17.47 3.18
N ALA A 145 -6.81 -17.96 2.79
CA ALA A 145 -7.07 -19.39 2.70
C ALA A 145 -6.03 -20.08 1.78
N ALA A 146 -5.63 -21.30 2.11
CA ALA A 146 -4.75 -22.08 1.25
C ALA A 146 -5.43 -22.30 -0.12
N GLY A 147 -4.69 -22.05 -1.19
CA GLY A 147 -5.22 -22.06 -2.55
C GLY A 147 -4.24 -21.46 -3.55
N GLU A 148 -4.56 -21.60 -4.83
CA GLU A 148 -3.78 -20.99 -5.90
C GLU A 148 -4.41 -19.67 -6.34
N TYR A 149 -3.58 -18.62 -6.38
CA TYR A 149 -3.99 -17.28 -6.76
C TYR A 149 -3.20 -16.84 -7.98
N ALA A 150 -3.90 -16.18 -8.91
CA ALA A 150 -3.37 -15.75 -10.19
C ALA A 150 -3.57 -14.25 -10.44
N GLY A 151 -4.31 -13.54 -9.58
CA GLY A 151 -4.54 -12.11 -9.71
C GLY A 151 -4.56 -11.38 -8.38
N LEU A 152 -4.57 -10.05 -8.46
CA LEU A 152 -4.57 -9.14 -7.31
C LEU A 152 -5.55 -8.00 -7.55
N ARG A 153 -6.34 -7.67 -6.54
CA ARG A 153 -7.19 -6.48 -6.51
C ARG A 153 -6.98 -5.73 -5.20
N PHE A 154 -6.93 -4.40 -5.25
CA PHE A 154 -6.89 -3.54 -4.08
C PHE A 154 -7.40 -2.14 -4.41
N THR A 155 -7.63 -1.32 -3.39
CA THR A 155 -8.01 0.09 -3.54
C THR A 155 -6.89 1.00 -3.08
N LEU A 156 -6.53 2.02 -3.87
CA LEU A 156 -5.79 3.18 -3.39
C LEU A 156 -6.76 4.08 -2.61
N GLY A 157 -6.57 4.16 -1.30
CA GLY A 157 -7.32 5.00 -0.38
C GLY A 157 -7.75 4.32 0.92
N VAL A 158 -8.23 5.14 1.87
CA VAL A 158 -8.65 4.73 3.22
C VAL A 158 -10.17 4.58 3.27
N PRO A 159 -10.79 3.40 3.52
CA PRO A 159 -12.24 3.18 3.49
C PRO A 159 -13.05 4.27 4.18
N PHE A 160 -14.28 4.53 3.72
CA PHE A 160 -15.02 5.74 4.11
C PHE A 160 -15.25 5.83 5.62
N GLU A 161 -15.58 4.71 6.24
CA GLU A 161 -15.75 4.51 7.68
C GLU A 161 -14.51 4.91 8.51
N HIS A 162 -13.33 4.93 7.90
CA HIS A 162 -12.07 5.31 8.53
C HIS A 162 -11.56 6.68 8.04
N ASN A 163 -12.05 7.20 6.92
CA ASN A 163 -11.44 8.34 6.23
C ASN A 163 -11.46 9.65 7.02
N HIS A 164 -12.40 9.80 7.94
CA HIS A 164 -12.60 11.04 8.71
C HIS A 164 -12.39 10.84 10.21
N ALA A 165 -11.72 9.76 10.61
CA ALA A 165 -11.29 9.56 11.98
C ALA A 165 -10.32 10.66 12.42
N ASP A 166 -10.34 11.00 13.71
CA ASP A 166 -9.42 11.99 14.28
C ASP A 166 -8.00 11.39 14.34
N PRO A 167 -7.02 11.92 13.59
CA PRO A 167 -5.67 11.36 13.55
C PRO A 167 -4.92 11.51 14.89
N THR A 168 -5.40 12.35 15.81
CA THR A 168 -4.76 12.51 17.13
C THR A 168 -5.10 11.36 18.10
N THR A 169 -6.14 10.58 17.78
CA THR A 169 -6.63 9.47 18.63
C THR A 169 -6.71 8.14 17.89
N ALA A 170 -6.66 8.15 16.56
CA ALA A 170 -6.69 6.94 15.74
C ALA A 170 -5.47 6.05 16.02
N PRO A 171 -5.59 4.71 15.89
CA PRO A 171 -4.42 3.83 15.89
C PRO A 171 -3.55 4.05 14.64
N ALA A 172 -2.28 3.64 14.72
CA ALA A 172 -1.43 3.56 13.53
C ALA A 172 -2.03 2.59 12.49
N PRO A 173 -1.86 2.84 11.18
CA PRO A 173 -1.15 3.97 10.57
C PRO A 173 -1.97 5.26 10.43
N LEU A 174 -3.22 5.27 10.89
CA LEU A 174 -4.13 6.41 10.75
C LEU A 174 -3.81 7.58 11.71
N ASN A 175 -2.87 7.41 12.65
CA ASN A 175 -2.32 8.53 13.42
C ASN A 175 -1.25 9.36 12.70
N ASN A 176 -0.93 9.02 11.44
CA ASN A 176 0.02 9.81 10.65
C ASN A 176 -0.63 11.13 10.19
N THR A 177 -0.38 12.21 10.92
CA THR A 177 -0.94 13.54 10.66
C THR A 177 -0.46 14.15 9.34
N ALA A 178 0.72 13.78 8.84
CA ALA A 178 1.19 14.23 7.53
C ALA A 178 0.33 13.66 6.38
N MET A 179 -0.30 12.51 6.62
CA MET A 179 -1.28 11.88 5.73
C MET A 179 -2.72 12.34 5.98
N PHE A 180 -2.96 13.41 6.75
CA PHE A 180 -4.29 13.98 6.99
C PHE A 180 -4.37 15.44 6.50
N TRP A 181 -5.49 15.87 5.92
CA TRP A 181 -5.69 17.28 5.54
C TRP A 181 -6.30 18.09 6.67
N ASN A 182 -7.57 17.80 6.93
CA ASN A 182 -8.43 18.32 7.99
C ASN A 182 -9.67 17.45 8.00
N TRP A 183 -10.52 17.59 9.01
CA TRP A 183 -11.76 16.84 9.18
C TRP A 183 -12.70 16.88 7.95
N ARG A 184 -12.74 17.96 7.15
CA ARG A 184 -13.58 18.04 5.93
C ARG A 184 -12.97 17.26 4.76
N GLY A 185 -11.63 17.18 4.68
CA GLY A 185 -10.91 16.44 3.64
C GLY A 185 -10.60 14.99 4.00
N GLY A 186 -10.53 14.67 5.29
CA GLY A 186 -10.10 13.36 5.78
C GLY A 186 -8.61 13.08 5.51
N TYR A 187 -8.30 11.80 5.32
CA TYR A 187 -6.97 11.33 4.97
C TYR A 187 -6.61 11.61 3.51
N LYS A 188 -5.34 11.89 3.28
CA LYS A 188 -4.69 11.82 1.97
C LYS A 188 -4.44 10.35 1.65
N PHE A 189 -5.05 9.85 0.59
CA PHE A 189 -4.87 8.50 0.05
C PHE A 189 -3.54 8.32 -0.65
N LEU A 190 -3.07 9.36 -1.33
CA LEU A 190 -1.76 9.46 -1.96
C LEU A 190 -1.18 10.81 -1.59
N LYS A 191 0.07 10.82 -1.15
CA LYS A 191 0.87 12.01 -0.94
C LYS A 191 2.16 11.90 -1.73
N VAL A 192 2.36 12.84 -2.64
CA VAL A 192 3.63 13.05 -3.32
C VAL A 192 3.95 14.53 -3.27
N ASP A 193 5.08 14.89 -2.69
CA ASP A 193 5.56 16.27 -2.66
C ASP A 193 6.91 16.34 -3.37
N MET A 194 7.11 17.34 -4.22
CA MET A 194 8.40 17.57 -4.87
C MET A 194 8.70 19.06 -5.03
N ALA A 195 9.98 19.42 -4.96
CA ALA A 195 10.45 20.66 -5.54
C ALA A 195 10.54 20.49 -7.06
N SER A 196 10.13 21.50 -7.82
CA SER A 196 10.20 21.47 -9.27
C SER A 196 10.89 22.71 -9.81
N THR A 197 11.93 22.50 -10.61
CA THR A 197 12.54 23.57 -11.39
C THR A 197 12.08 23.42 -12.83
N GLY A 198 11.40 24.44 -13.36
CA GLY A 198 11.14 24.53 -14.79
C GLY A 198 12.42 24.33 -15.58
N SER A 199 12.33 23.58 -16.68
CA SER A 199 13.44 23.32 -17.59
C SER A 199 14.18 24.63 -17.90
N ALA A 200 15.49 24.63 -17.69
CA ALA A 200 16.32 25.83 -17.56
C ALA A 200 16.07 26.90 -18.65
N ALA A 201 15.66 28.10 -18.23
CA ALA A 201 15.84 29.34 -18.99
C ALA A 201 16.00 30.53 -18.04
N THR A 202 17.21 31.11 -18.04
CA THR A 202 17.61 32.42 -17.52
C THR A 202 17.33 32.73 -16.04
N ALA A 203 18.40 32.67 -15.24
CA ALA A 203 18.55 33.48 -14.04
C ALA A 203 18.40 34.96 -14.43
N GLN A 204 17.19 35.51 -14.31
CA GLN A 204 17.01 36.95 -14.23
C GLN A 204 17.13 37.34 -12.77
N THR A 205 18.16 38.14 -12.51
CA THR A 205 18.47 38.80 -11.25
C THR A 205 17.22 39.47 -10.68
N ALA A 206 16.69 38.91 -9.58
CA ALA A 206 15.75 39.61 -8.73
C ALA A 206 16.50 40.79 -8.08
N GLY A 207 16.43 41.95 -8.72
CA GLY A 207 16.88 43.21 -8.16
C GLY A 207 16.06 43.53 -6.90
N MET A 208 16.79 43.79 -5.81
CA MET A 208 16.26 44.39 -4.60
C MET A 208 15.70 45.78 -4.93
N HIS A 209 14.40 46.00 -4.78
CA HIS A 209 13.86 47.31 -4.42
C HIS A 209 12.66 47.13 -3.49
N GLY A 210 12.92 47.34 -2.20
CA GLY A 210 11.88 47.59 -1.22
C GLY A 210 11.44 49.06 -1.29
N ALA A 211 10.14 49.29 -1.16
CA ALA A 211 9.60 50.52 -0.58
C ALA A 211 8.18 50.26 -0.09
N HIS A 212 7.99 50.51 1.21
CA HIS A 212 6.76 50.44 1.97
C HIS A 212 5.74 51.50 1.53
N ALA A 213 4.45 51.17 1.57
CA ALA A 213 3.40 52.11 1.98
C ALA A 213 2.17 51.35 2.50
N ALA A 214 1.73 51.72 3.70
CA ALA A 214 0.58 51.20 4.41
C ALA A 214 -0.75 51.77 3.87
N GLY A 215 -1.83 50.98 3.98
CA GLY A 215 -3.21 51.43 3.74
C GLY A 215 -4.23 50.44 4.30
N SER A 216 -4.95 50.86 5.32
CA SER A 216 -5.99 50.15 6.09
C SER A 216 -7.34 50.07 5.36
N GLY A 217 -8.07 48.94 5.48
CA GLY A 217 -9.50 48.86 5.11
C GLY A 217 -10.16 47.46 5.06
N HIS A 218 -10.79 47.07 6.18
CA HIS A 218 -12.00 46.21 6.40
C HIS A 218 -12.35 44.93 5.57
N ALA A 219 -12.45 43.83 6.35
CA ALA A 219 -13.53 42.82 6.48
C ALA A 219 -14.06 42.02 5.27
N GLY A 220 -13.76 40.70 5.27
CA GLY A 220 -14.47 39.66 4.52
C GLY A 220 -14.00 38.26 4.92
N SER A 221 -14.91 37.44 5.47
CA SER A 221 -14.69 36.12 6.06
C SER A 221 -14.29 35.02 5.06
N GLY A 222 -13.29 34.20 5.41
CA GLY A 222 -12.97 32.96 4.69
C GLY A 222 -11.58 32.42 5.03
N GLY A 223 -11.35 31.99 6.26
CA GLY A 223 -10.05 31.48 6.72
C GLY A 223 -9.71 30.09 6.18
N GLN A 224 -9.16 30.02 4.97
CA GLN A 224 -8.27 28.94 4.54
C GLN A 224 -6.84 29.40 4.81
N HIS A 225 -6.30 29.07 5.98
CA HIS A 225 -4.88 29.24 6.26
C HIS A 225 -4.17 27.91 6.01
N ALA A 226 -3.74 27.69 4.77
CA ALA A 226 -2.62 26.81 4.50
C ALA A 226 -1.35 27.59 4.88
N GLY A 227 -0.61 27.09 5.87
CA GLY A 227 0.63 27.71 6.33
C GLY A 227 1.68 27.74 5.21
N ALA A 228 1.88 28.92 4.63
CA ALA A 228 3.01 29.18 3.75
C ALA A 228 4.27 29.37 4.60
N SER A 229 4.99 28.28 4.86
CA SER A 229 6.36 28.34 5.36
C SER A 229 7.27 28.76 4.20
N GLY A 230 7.50 30.07 4.08
CA GLY A 230 8.39 30.64 3.07
C GLY A 230 9.83 30.25 3.31
N HIS A 231 10.41 29.46 2.40
CA HIS A 231 11.85 29.35 2.15
C HIS A 231 12.06 29.52 0.64
N GLY A 232 13.00 30.38 0.24
CA GLY A 232 13.30 30.74 -1.15
C GLY A 232 13.91 29.61 -1.99
N GLY A 233 13.16 28.53 -2.17
CA GLY A 233 13.43 27.44 -3.11
C GLY A 233 12.45 27.48 -4.29
N ALA A 234 12.75 26.68 -5.32
CA ALA A 234 11.88 26.49 -6.47
C ALA A 234 10.43 26.14 -6.04
N PRO A 235 9.40 26.56 -6.80
CA PRO A 235 8.02 26.28 -6.43
C PRO A 235 7.82 24.77 -6.26
N GLY A 236 7.20 24.37 -5.14
CA GLY A 236 6.79 23.00 -4.92
C GLY A 236 5.65 22.63 -5.88
N TYR A 237 5.58 21.35 -6.24
CA TYR A 237 4.43 20.74 -6.91
C TYR A 237 4.01 19.53 -6.08
N SER A 238 2.73 19.44 -5.72
CA SER A 238 2.21 18.38 -4.86
C SER A 238 1.11 17.60 -5.55
N ILE A 239 1.00 16.32 -5.21
CA ILE A 239 -0.14 15.48 -5.54
C ILE A 239 -0.68 14.94 -4.22
N HIS A 240 -1.82 15.47 -3.82
CA HIS A 240 -2.56 14.96 -2.69
C HIS A 240 -3.92 14.42 -3.18
N LEU A 241 -4.05 13.09 -3.17
CA LEU A 241 -5.32 12.42 -3.44
C LEU A 241 -6.09 12.22 -2.15
N GLY A 242 -7.39 12.47 -2.13
CA GLY A 242 -8.27 12.14 -1.01
C GLY A 242 -9.72 12.50 -1.33
N SER A 243 -10.66 12.11 -0.48
CA SER A 243 -12.07 12.46 -0.69
C SER A 243 -12.29 13.97 -0.61
N THR A 244 -13.15 14.51 -1.48
CA THR A 244 -13.48 15.94 -1.51
C THR A 244 -14.99 16.16 -1.62
N VAL A 245 -15.42 17.40 -1.38
CA VAL A 245 -16.85 17.77 -1.35
C VAL A 245 -17.62 16.90 -0.34
N CYS A 246 -17.04 16.78 0.86
CA CYS A 246 -17.62 16.03 1.96
C CYS A 246 -18.57 16.92 2.77
N SER A 247 -19.82 16.48 2.87
CA SER A 247 -20.87 17.20 3.59
C SER A 247 -20.83 16.83 5.07
N SER A 248 -20.71 17.83 5.94
CA SER A 248 -20.75 17.66 7.39
C SER A 248 -21.58 18.75 8.05
N ALA A 249 -22.21 18.41 9.17
CA ALA A 249 -22.96 19.34 10.01
C ALA A 249 -22.07 20.41 10.66
N SER A 250 -20.79 20.12 10.90
CA SER A 250 -19.84 21.09 11.46
C SER A 250 -18.38 20.70 11.17
N PRO A 251 -17.42 21.61 11.37
CA PRO A 251 -16.00 21.30 11.30
C PRO A 251 -15.57 20.14 12.22
N THR A 252 -16.17 19.92 13.38
CA THR A 252 -15.70 18.86 14.29
C THR A 252 -16.46 17.54 14.17
N VAL A 253 -17.38 17.44 13.20
CA VAL A 253 -18.18 16.25 12.96
C VAL A 253 -17.70 15.58 11.67
N ALA A 254 -17.47 14.27 11.74
CA ALA A 254 -17.13 13.49 10.54
C ALA A 254 -18.30 13.53 9.53
N PRO A 255 -18.02 13.76 8.23
CA PRO A 255 -19.04 13.69 7.19
C PRO A 255 -19.57 12.26 7.04
N THR A 256 -20.81 12.13 6.57
CA THR A 256 -21.43 10.83 6.25
C THR A 256 -21.38 10.49 4.76
N VAL A 257 -21.02 11.46 3.92
CA VAL A 257 -20.85 11.28 2.48
C VAL A 257 -19.88 12.32 1.90
N CYS A 258 -19.13 11.91 0.88
CA CYS A 258 -18.36 12.79 0.00
C CYS A 258 -18.86 12.63 -1.43
N ALA A 259 -19.14 13.73 -2.12
CA ALA A 259 -19.54 13.66 -3.53
C ALA A 259 -18.41 13.11 -4.40
N ASN A 260 -17.16 13.40 -4.03
CA ASN A 260 -15.96 12.87 -4.69
C ASN A 260 -15.26 11.88 -3.74
N PRO A 261 -15.57 10.58 -3.80
CA PRO A 261 -14.91 9.60 -2.94
C PRO A 261 -13.41 9.45 -3.28
N ASN A 262 -13.03 9.64 -4.55
CA ASN A 262 -11.64 9.64 -5.05
C ASN A 262 -10.84 8.37 -4.69
N ARG A 263 -11.47 7.19 -4.84
CA ARG A 263 -10.83 5.89 -4.61
C ARG A 263 -10.51 5.21 -5.93
N VAL A 264 -9.28 4.74 -6.09
CA VAL A 264 -8.88 4.03 -7.30
C VAL A 264 -8.89 2.54 -7.03
N THR A 265 -9.73 1.78 -7.74
CA THR A 265 -9.65 0.31 -7.73
C THR A 265 -8.59 -0.13 -8.73
N VAL A 266 -7.61 -0.90 -8.24
CA VAL A 266 -6.52 -1.47 -9.04
C VAL A 266 -6.78 -2.97 -9.17
N HIS A 267 -6.67 -3.48 -10.39
CA HIS A 267 -6.90 -4.88 -10.70
C HIS A 267 -5.83 -5.39 -11.66
N PHE A 268 -5.19 -6.50 -11.30
CA PHE A 268 -4.27 -7.26 -12.12
C PHE A 268 -4.78 -8.69 -12.30
N ASP A 269 -5.14 -9.08 -13.53
CA ASP A 269 -5.58 -10.44 -13.86
C ASP A 269 -4.43 -11.48 -13.75
N LYS A 270 -3.18 -11.00 -13.77
CA LYS A 270 -1.97 -11.82 -13.73
C LYS A 270 -1.01 -11.26 -12.66
N PHE A 271 -0.99 -11.91 -11.51
CA PHE A 271 -0.15 -11.55 -10.38
C PHE A 271 0.19 -12.78 -9.54
N ASP A 272 1.48 -13.01 -9.32
CA ASP A 272 2.02 -14.03 -8.41
C ASP A 272 2.71 -13.33 -7.23
N ALA A 273 2.10 -13.39 -6.04
CA ALA A 273 2.61 -12.70 -4.86
C ALA A 273 4.02 -13.17 -4.42
N SER A 274 4.44 -14.37 -4.83
CA SER A 274 5.79 -14.88 -4.51
C SER A 274 6.88 -14.29 -5.40
N ARG A 275 6.53 -13.82 -6.61
CA ARG A 275 7.49 -13.37 -7.63
C ARG A 275 7.35 -11.90 -8.00
N ASN A 276 6.11 -11.42 -8.06
CA ASN A 276 5.80 -10.12 -8.61
C ASN A 276 5.93 -9.00 -7.58
N THR A 277 6.17 -7.80 -8.10
CA THR A 277 6.16 -6.55 -7.34
C THR A 277 5.18 -5.58 -7.99
N VAL A 278 4.37 -4.93 -7.16
CA VAL A 278 3.50 -3.82 -7.58
C VAL A 278 4.35 -2.55 -7.64
N VAL A 279 4.41 -1.92 -8.80
CA VAL A 279 5.18 -0.68 -9.01
C VAL A 279 4.21 0.49 -9.04
N ALA A 280 4.43 1.48 -8.18
CA ALA A 280 3.77 2.79 -8.18
C ALA A 280 4.69 3.83 -8.83
N ASP A 281 4.50 4.11 -10.12
CA ASP A 281 5.31 5.09 -10.86
C ASP A 281 4.56 6.41 -11.03
N ILE A 282 4.95 7.42 -10.24
CA ILE A 282 4.32 8.74 -10.30
C ILE A 282 4.67 9.50 -11.59
N GLY A 283 5.78 9.18 -12.25
CA GLY A 283 6.14 9.77 -13.54
C GLY A 283 5.09 9.49 -14.63
N ARG A 284 4.46 8.30 -14.59
CA ARG A 284 3.36 7.95 -15.50
C ARG A 284 2.12 8.80 -15.28
N VAL A 285 1.82 9.13 -14.02
CA VAL A 285 0.71 10.04 -13.64
C VAL A 285 1.01 11.47 -14.09
N LEU A 286 2.24 11.91 -13.91
CA LEU A 286 2.70 13.26 -14.23
C LEU A 286 2.86 13.53 -15.73
N SER A 287 2.89 12.50 -16.58
CA SER A 287 3.28 12.60 -18.01
C SER A 287 2.60 13.69 -18.83
N SER A 288 1.36 14.08 -18.47
CA SER A 288 0.62 15.17 -19.13
C SER A 288 0.52 16.47 -18.32
N SER A 289 1.07 16.49 -17.11
CA SER A 289 1.04 17.66 -16.21
C SER A 289 2.24 18.56 -16.44
N ASP A 290 2.01 19.87 -16.45
CA ASP A 290 3.09 20.84 -16.33
C ASP A 290 3.47 20.98 -14.85
N VAL A 291 4.48 20.24 -14.42
CA VAL A 291 4.95 20.29 -13.02
C VAL A 291 5.84 21.49 -12.74
N SER A 292 6.15 22.33 -13.74
CA SER A 292 7.06 23.48 -13.57
C SER A 292 6.34 24.74 -13.10
N THR A 293 5.02 24.78 -13.25
CA THR A 293 4.19 25.94 -12.97
C THR A 293 2.92 25.44 -12.28
N ASN A 294 2.54 26.11 -11.20
CA ASN A 294 1.27 25.83 -10.51
C ASN A 294 0.15 26.66 -11.13
N ALA A 295 -1.07 26.12 -11.10
CA ALA A 295 -2.27 26.84 -11.50
C ALA A 295 -2.45 28.12 -10.65
N PRO A 296 -2.81 29.26 -11.28
CA PRO A 296 -2.99 30.51 -10.56
C PRO A 296 -4.23 30.46 -9.66
N GLY A 297 -4.10 30.97 -8.43
CA GLY A 297 -5.22 31.08 -7.49
C GLY A 297 -5.62 29.77 -6.80
N THR A 298 -4.82 28.70 -6.94
CA THR A 298 -5.05 27.41 -6.27
C THR A 298 -3.84 27.02 -5.43
N SER A 299 -3.94 25.89 -4.73
CA SER A 299 -2.80 25.34 -4.00
C SER A 299 -1.75 24.79 -4.97
N PRO A 300 -0.46 24.67 -4.59
CA PRO A 300 0.55 24.13 -5.49
C PRO A 300 0.26 22.68 -5.92
N GLY A 301 0.19 22.44 -7.23
CA GLY A 301 -0.14 21.13 -7.81
C GLY A 301 -1.57 20.69 -7.54
N CYS A 302 -1.84 19.39 -7.66
CA CYS A 302 -3.19 18.86 -7.51
C CYS A 302 -3.51 18.44 -6.08
N MET A 303 -4.50 19.11 -5.47
CA MET A 303 -5.04 18.76 -4.14
C MET A 303 -6.37 17.97 -4.21
N SER A 304 -6.78 17.49 -5.38
CA SER A 304 -8.07 16.81 -5.65
C SER A 304 -9.35 17.61 -5.41
N PHE A 305 -9.25 18.85 -4.96
CA PHE A 305 -10.40 19.73 -4.83
C PHE A 305 -10.86 20.21 -6.23
N PRO A 306 -12.17 20.37 -6.45
CA PRO A 306 -12.72 20.94 -7.68
C PRO A 306 -12.10 22.29 -8.07
N LYS A 307 -12.18 22.63 -9.36
CA LYS A 307 -11.76 23.93 -9.94
C LYS A 307 -10.28 24.23 -9.80
N ASP A 308 -9.46 23.20 -9.74
CA ASP A 308 -8.01 23.27 -9.71
C ASP A 308 -7.45 22.84 -11.07
N ALA A 309 -6.83 23.76 -11.81
CA ALA A 309 -6.38 23.50 -13.18
C ALA A 309 -5.17 22.54 -13.25
N ASP A 310 -4.49 22.28 -12.13
CA ASP A 310 -3.43 21.26 -12.04
C ASP A 310 -3.99 19.83 -11.94
N CYS A 311 -5.25 19.67 -11.53
CA CYS A 311 -5.82 18.35 -11.24
C CYS A 311 -6.31 17.53 -12.45
N PRO A 312 -6.89 18.08 -13.53
CA PRO A 312 -7.39 17.28 -14.64
C PRO A 312 -6.42 16.23 -15.20
N PRO A 313 -5.13 16.54 -15.52
CA PRO A 313 -4.21 15.53 -16.01
C PRO A 313 -3.87 14.46 -14.96
N ILE A 314 -3.77 14.84 -13.69
CA ILE A 314 -3.46 13.94 -12.57
C ILE A 314 -4.63 12.98 -12.32
N MET A 315 -5.84 13.51 -12.14
CA MET A 315 -7.05 12.73 -11.86
C MET A 315 -7.38 11.79 -13.01
N GLY A 316 -7.27 12.28 -14.26
CA GLY A 316 -7.45 11.45 -15.44
C GLY A 316 -6.43 10.31 -15.53
N ALA A 317 -5.15 10.56 -15.20
CA ALA A 317 -4.13 9.51 -15.16
C ALA A 317 -4.29 8.54 -13.98
N LEU A 318 -4.97 8.94 -12.90
CA LEU A 318 -5.38 8.06 -11.81
C LEU A 318 -6.67 7.29 -12.12
N GLY A 319 -7.28 7.47 -13.28
CA GLY A 319 -8.54 6.82 -13.65
C GLY A 319 -9.75 7.38 -12.92
N LEU A 320 -9.67 8.61 -12.42
CA LEU A 320 -10.74 9.28 -11.68
C LEU A 320 -11.41 10.37 -12.52
N ALA A 321 -12.72 10.49 -12.37
CA ALA A 321 -13.47 11.62 -12.89
C ALA A 321 -13.09 12.91 -12.14
N TYR A 322 -13.19 14.06 -12.80
CA TYR A 322 -12.89 15.35 -12.22
C TYR A 322 -13.79 16.43 -12.83
N ASP A 323 -14.45 17.24 -11.99
CA ASP A 323 -15.38 18.31 -12.40
C ASP A 323 -16.39 17.90 -13.49
N GLY A 324 -17.00 16.73 -13.30
CA GLY A 324 -18.01 16.17 -14.21
C GLY A 324 -17.44 15.53 -15.48
N GLN A 325 -16.13 15.56 -15.69
CA GLN A 325 -15.46 14.87 -16.80
C GLN A 325 -15.02 13.48 -16.36
N MET A 326 -15.33 12.47 -17.17
CA MET A 326 -14.87 11.10 -16.93
C MET A 326 -13.36 10.97 -17.19
N ALA A 327 -12.72 10.02 -16.51
CA ALA A 327 -11.33 9.68 -16.80
C ALA A 327 -11.19 9.16 -18.24
N PRO A 328 -10.12 9.50 -18.97
CA PRO A 328 -9.90 9.05 -20.33
C PRO A 328 -9.53 7.56 -20.44
N GLY A 329 -9.26 6.89 -19.32
CA GLY A 329 -8.85 5.48 -19.29
C GLY A 329 -8.59 4.98 -17.87
N PRO A 330 -8.03 3.76 -17.75
CA PRO A 330 -7.67 3.20 -16.45
C PRO A 330 -6.52 3.96 -15.80
N GLN A 331 -6.35 3.76 -14.49
CA GLN A 331 -5.24 4.30 -13.74
C GLN A 331 -3.88 3.88 -14.33
N LYS A 332 -2.90 4.79 -14.29
CA LYS A 332 -1.54 4.61 -14.83
C LYS A 332 -0.46 4.50 -13.75
N LEU A 333 -0.82 4.72 -12.49
CA LEU A 333 0.12 4.74 -11.35
C LEU A 333 0.70 3.36 -11.09
N PHE A 334 -0.16 2.34 -11.01
CA PHE A 334 0.22 0.98 -10.64
C PHE A 334 0.40 0.06 -11.84
N SER A 335 1.50 -0.68 -11.84
CA SER A 335 1.76 -1.79 -12.75
C SER A 335 2.40 -2.97 -12.01
N VAL A 336 2.59 -4.09 -12.70
CA VAL A 336 3.23 -5.29 -12.15
C VAL A 336 4.56 -5.53 -12.87
N ARG A 337 5.60 -5.89 -12.12
CA ARG A 337 6.85 -6.44 -12.64
C ARG A 337 7.13 -7.83 -12.08
#